data_AF-A0A7C1Q9G8-F1
#
_entry.id   AF-A0A7C1Q9G8-F1
#
_cell.length_a   1.000
_cell.length_b   1.000
_cell.length_c   1.000
_cell.angle_alpha   90.00
_cell.angle_beta   90.00
_cell.angle_gamma   90.00
#
_symmetry.space_group_name_H-M   'P 1'
#
loop_
_entity.id
_entity.type
_entity.pdbx_description
1 polymer ?
#
loop_
_entity_poly.entity_id
_entity_poly.type
_entity_poly.pdbx_seq_one_letter_code
_entity_poly.pdbx_strand_id
1 'polypeptide(L)'
;MILNPEWLKPKEKPYFHQISMDCLEKLVECMEGIDIEDMDCVTCFKMQEMLSDEIDDPEFLNFAIDNFSVLFSYIDSGNLNIRIHSDITGEMWFGVR
;
A
#
# COMPACT_ATOMS: atom_id res chain seq x y z
N MET A 1 -28.85 -20.34 -17.48
CA MET A 1 -27.86 -19.42 -16.88
C MET A 1 -26.69 -19.34 -17.85
N ILE A 2 -26.45 -18.18 -18.45
CA ILE A 2 -25.29 -17.97 -19.31
C ILE A 2 -24.13 -17.63 -18.36
N LEU A 3 -23.23 -18.58 -18.13
CA LEU A 3 -21.97 -18.30 -17.47
C LEU A 3 -21.14 -17.52 -18.49
N ASN A 4 -20.88 -16.24 -18.23
CA ASN A 4 -19.95 -15.48 -19.04
C ASN A 4 -18.56 -16.13 -18.88
N PRO A 5 -17.95 -16.69 -19.93
CA PRO A 5 -16.64 -17.35 -19.83
C PRO A 5 -15.53 -16.40 -19.38
N GLU A 6 -15.75 -15.08 -19.44
CA GLU A 6 -14.86 -14.06 -18.88
C GLU A 6 -14.80 -14.10 -17.34
N TRP A 7 -15.82 -14.61 -16.65
CA TRP A 7 -15.82 -14.75 -15.18
C TRP A 7 -14.97 -15.92 -14.68
N LEU A 8 -14.54 -16.81 -15.57
CA LEU A 8 -13.71 -17.97 -15.26
C LEU A 8 -12.23 -17.72 -15.58
N LYS A 9 -11.88 -16.60 -16.21
CA LYS A 9 -10.48 -16.24 -16.39
C LYS A 9 -9.95 -15.79 -15.02
N PRO A 10 -8.87 -16.39 -14.50
CA PRO A 10 -8.18 -15.79 -13.37
C PRO A 10 -7.83 -14.37 -13.80
N LYS A 11 -8.27 -13.36 -13.04
CA LYS A 11 -7.75 -12.01 -13.21
C LYS A 11 -6.24 -12.13 -13.09
N GLU A 12 -5.51 -11.77 -14.13
CA GLU A 12 -4.06 -11.70 -14.04
C GLU A 12 -3.75 -10.77 -12.85
N LYS A 13 -3.16 -11.35 -11.81
CA LYS A 13 -2.80 -10.59 -10.62
C LYS A 13 -1.75 -9.57 -11.06
N PRO A 14 -1.95 -8.27 -10.82
CA PRO A 14 -0.95 -7.28 -11.21
C PRO A 14 0.34 -7.57 -10.43
N TYR A 15 1.48 -7.53 -11.12
CA TYR A 15 2.82 -7.69 -10.51
C TYR A 15 3.24 -6.49 -9.65
N PHE A 16 2.40 -5.45 -9.59
CA PHE A 16 2.63 -4.32 -8.72
C PHE A 16 1.33 -3.56 -8.43
N HIS A 17 1.32 -2.81 -7.33
CA HIS A 17 0.33 -1.79 -7.01
C HIS A 17 1.03 -0.44 -6.86
N GLN A 18 0.51 0.58 -7.54
CA GLN A 18 0.98 1.96 -7.41
C GLN A 18 0.13 2.64 -6.35
N ILE A 19 0.74 3.12 -5.28
CA ILE A 19 0.02 3.93 -4.29
C ILE A 19 -0.29 5.29 -4.93
N SER A 20 -1.56 5.69 -4.88
CA SER A 20 -1.99 6.96 -5.42
C SER A 20 -1.34 8.14 -4.68
N MET A 21 -1.12 9.22 -5.42
CA MET A 21 -0.62 10.47 -4.82
C MET A 21 -1.55 10.97 -3.71
N ASP A 22 -2.87 10.87 -3.91
CA ASP A 22 -3.88 11.28 -2.92
C ASP A 22 -3.76 10.47 -1.62
N CYS A 23 -3.53 9.15 -1.71
CA CYS A 23 -3.26 8.32 -0.54
C CYS A 23 -1.95 8.75 0.16
N LEU A 24 -0.87 8.98 -0.60
CA LEU A 24 0.41 9.43 -0.04
C LEU A 24 0.31 10.79 0.65
N GLU A 25 -0.42 11.75 0.08
CA GLU A 25 -0.66 13.07 0.69
C GLU A 25 -1.41 12.94 2.02
N LYS A 26 -2.46 12.12 2.07
CA LYS A 26 -3.20 11.86 3.32
C LYS A 26 -2.33 11.18 4.38
N LEU A 27 -1.45 10.27 3.97
CA LEU A 27 -0.49 9.64 4.87
C LEU A 27 0.51 10.65 5.41
N VAL A 28 1.04 11.55 4.56
CA VAL A 28 1.93 12.66 4.99
C VAL A 28 1.23 13.57 6.00
N GLU A 29 -0.01 13.98 5.72
CA GLU A 29 -0.81 14.80 6.65
C GLU A 29 -1.01 14.11 7.99
N CYS A 30 -1.23 12.78 8.00
CA CYS A 30 -1.36 12.02 9.24
C CYS A 30 -0.04 11.86 9.99
N MET A 31 1.11 11.92 9.30
CA MET A 31 2.44 11.84 9.91
C MET A 31 2.97 13.22 10.35
N GLU A 32 2.30 14.32 10.00
CA GLU A 32 2.80 15.67 10.25
C GLU A 32 3.00 15.92 11.75
N GLY A 33 4.27 16.10 12.15
CA GLY A 33 4.65 16.35 13.54
C GLY A 33 4.66 15.10 14.43
N ILE A 34 4.56 13.90 13.85
CA ILE A 34 4.65 12.62 14.55
C ILE A 34 6.00 11.99 14.28
N ASP A 35 6.70 11.62 15.35
CA ASP A 35 7.86 10.73 15.22
C ASP A 35 7.34 9.31 14.95
N ILE A 36 7.86 8.66 13.90
CA ILE A 36 7.46 7.29 13.52
C ILE A 36 7.70 6.32 14.69
N GLU A 37 8.73 6.54 15.51
CA GLU A 37 9.03 5.70 16.67
C GLU A 37 8.02 5.87 17.82
N ASP A 38 7.34 7.02 17.89
CA ASP A 38 6.35 7.37 18.93
C ASP A 38 4.91 7.43 18.38
N MET A 39 4.66 6.83 17.21
CA MET A 39 3.33 6.85 16.58
C MET A 39 2.28 6.18 17.46
N ASP A 40 1.21 6.90 17.79
CA ASP A 40 0.13 6.39 18.62
C ASP A 40 -0.77 5.40 17.85
N CYS A 41 -1.48 4.53 18.59
CA CYS A 41 -2.30 3.49 17.99
C CYS A 41 -3.50 4.02 17.18
N VAL A 42 -4.03 5.20 17.49
CA VAL A 42 -5.14 5.82 16.75
C VAL A 42 -4.64 6.30 15.40
N THR A 43 -3.47 6.92 15.37
CA THR A 43 -2.80 7.32 14.14
C THR A 43 -2.47 6.12 13.25
N CYS A 44 -1.88 5.05 13.82
CA CYS A 44 -1.65 3.80 13.09
C CYS A 44 -2.94 3.23 12.48
N PHE A 45 -4.03 3.22 13.24
CA PHE A 45 -5.31 2.67 12.76
C PHE A 45 -5.89 3.48 11.60
N LYS A 46 -5.85 4.81 11.68
CA LYS A 46 -6.30 5.68 10.57
C LYS A 46 -5.50 5.44 9.28
N MET A 47 -4.18 5.29 9.40
CA MET A 47 -3.33 5.01 8.23
C MET A 47 -3.62 3.62 7.63
N GLN A 48 -3.94 2.62 8.46
CA GLN A 48 -4.40 1.31 7.98
C GLN A 48 -5.72 1.42 7.22
N GLU A 49 -6.67 2.21 7.71
CA GLU A 49 -7.93 2.46 6.99
C GLU A 49 -7.66 3.11 5.63
N MET A 50 -6.79 4.13 5.57
CA MET A 50 -6.40 4.78 4.32
C MET A 50 -5.77 3.82 3.31
N LEU A 51 -4.87 2.94 3.76
CA LEU A 51 -4.29 1.91 2.89
C LEU A 51 -5.32 0.87 2.46
N SER A 52 -6.28 0.53 3.33
CA SER A 52 -7.34 -0.43 3.01
C SER A 52 -8.31 0.11 1.96
N ASP A 53 -8.55 1.42 1.96
CA ASP A 53 -9.36 2.10 0.94
C ASP A 53 -8.61 2.23 -0.40
N GLU A 54 -7.27 2.27 -0.39
CA GLU A 54 -6.43 2.40 -1.59
C GLU A 54 -6.08 1.03 -2.21
N ILE A 55 -5.77 0.02 -1.40
CA ILE A 55 -5.21 -1.25 -1.84
C ILE A 55 -6.27 -2.35 -1.77
N ASP A 56 -6.90 -2.63 -2.92
CA ASP A 56 -7.89 -3.72 -3.05
C ASP A 56 -7.29 -5.13 -2.90
N ASP A 57 -6.00 -5.30 -3.21
CA ASP A 57 -5.34 -6.61 -3.16
C ASP A 57 -4.90 -6.93 -1.71
N PRO A 58 -5.43 -7.99 -1.09
CA PRO A 58 -5.17 -8.27 0.31
C PRO A 58 -3.72 -8.66 0.59
N GLU A 59 -2.98 -9.22 -0.36
CA GLU A 59 -1.56 -9.53 -0.16
C GLU A 59 -0.72 -8.26 -0.18
N PHE A 60 -1.01 -7.33 -1.09
CA PHE A 60 -0.36 -6.01 -1.10
C PHE A 60 -0.71 -5.18 0.13
N LEU A 61 -1.98 -5.21 0.57
CA LEU A 61 -2.41 -4.50 1.76
C LEU A 61 -1.69 -5.03 3.01
N ASN A 62 -1.68 -6.34 3.22
CA ASN A 62 -0.98 -6.96 4.34
C ASN A 62 0.52 -6.64 4.29
N PHE A 63 1.15 -6.73 3.11
CA PHE A 63 2.55 -6.35 2.96
C PHE A 63 2.80 -4.89 3.36
N ALA A 64 1.95 -3.96 2.92
CA ALA A 64 2.11 -2.55 3.22
C ALA A 64 1.97 -2.26 4.73
N ILE A 65 1.00 -2.91 5.38
CA ILE A 65 0.76 -2.78 6.83
C ILE A 65 1.93 -3.39 7.63
N ASP A 66 2.39 -4.59 7.27
CA ASP A 66 3.50 -5.27 7.95
C ASP A 66 4.83 -4.51 7.79
N ASN A 67 4.97 -3.73 6.71
CA ASN A 67 6.17 -2.96 6.39
C ASN A 67 5.94 -1.44 6.48
N PHE A 68 5.04 -1.00 7.36
CA PHE A 68 4.68 0.42 7.52
C PHE A 68 5.88 1.35 7.74
N SER A 69 6.80 0.95 8.62
CA SER A 69 8.00 1.76 8.91
C SER A 69 8.84 2.02 7.66
N VAL A 70 8.91 1.05 6.74
CA VAL A 70 9.60 1.19 5.46
C VAL A 70 8.83 2.14 4.54
N LEU A 71 7.52 1.97 4.40
CA LEU A 71 6.66 2.89 3.63
C LEU A 71 6.83 4.34 4.12
N PHE A 72 6.79 4.55 5.44
CA PHE A 72 6.95 5.85 6.06
C PHE A 72 8.34 6.43 5.85
N SER A 73 9.40 5.62 5.89
CA SER A 73 10.75 6.11 5.58
C SER A 73 10.87 6.66 4.16
N TYR A 74 10.14 6.07 3.19
CA TYR A 74 10.08 6.60 1.83
C TYR A 74 9.33 7.92 1.75
N ILE A 75 8.19 8.00 2.45
CA ILE A 75 7.36 9.21 2.54
C ILE A 75 8.14 10.36 3.20
N ASP A 76 8.80 10.10 4.33
CA ASP A 76 9.65 11.08 5.06
C ASP A 76 10.82 11.57 4.21
N SER A 77 11.39 10.68 3.38
CA SER A 77 12.42 11.04 2.39
C SER A 77 11.87 11.84 1.20
N GLY A 78 10.57 12.15 1.17
CA GLY A 78 9.90 12.91 0.12
C GLY A 78 9.55 12.11 -1.14
N ASN A 79 9.52 10.78 -1.09
CA ASN A 79 9.15 9.96 -2.24
C ASN A 79 7.62 9.92 -2.40
N LEU A 80 7.15 10.45 -3.51
CA LEU A 80 5.73 10.58 -3.83
C LEU A 80 5.26 9.61 -4.93
N ASN A 81 6.14 8.68 -5.32
CA ASN A 81 5.86 7.68 -6.35
C ASN A 81 6.32 6.32 -5.83
N ILE A 82 5.50 5.74 -4.96
CA ILE A 82 5.77 4.49 -4.26
C ILE A 82 4.94 3.37 -4.87
N ARG A 83 5.58 2.23 -5.11
CA ARG A 83 4.97 1.01 -5.63
C ARG A 83 5.23 -0.15 -4.70
N ILE A 84 4.27 -1.05 -4.59
CA ILE A 84 4.47 -2.39 -4.05
C ILE A 84 4.66 -3.31 -5.25
N HIS A 85 5.78 -4.00 -5.33
CA HIS A 85 6.07 -4.99 -6.35
C HIS A 85 5.86 -6.40 -5.79
N SER A 86 5.48 -7.34 -6.66
CA SER A 86 5.58 -8.77 -6.42
C SER A 86 6.22 -9.49 -7.59
N ASP A 87 6.98 -10.53 -7.30
CA ASP A 87 7.50 -11.45 -8.31
C ASP A 87 6.66 -12.74 -8.42
N ILE A 88 7.11 -13.65 -9.28
CA ILE A 88 6.46 -14.95 -9.49
C ILE A 88 6.62 -15.92 -8.30
N THR A 89 7.54 -15.63 -7.36
CA THR A 89 7.77 -16.42 -6.16
C THR A 89 6.94 -15.93 -4.97
N GLY A 90 6.33 -14.74 -5.10
CA GLY A 90 5.59 -14.06 -4.03
C GLY A 90 6.46 -13.15 -3.18
N GLU A 91 7.72 -12.93 -3.56
CA GLU A 91 8.58 -11.92 -2.94
C GLU A 91 8.01 -10.53 -3.24
N MET A 92 7.88 -9.70 -2.21
CA MET A 92 7.31 -8.35 -2.31
C MET A 92 8.29 -7.31 -1.78
N TRP A 93 8.34 -6.15 -2.43
CA TRP A 93 9.18 -5.02 -2.01
C TRP A 93 8.57 -3.68 -2.43
N PHE A 94 8.93 -2.62 -1.72
CA PHE A 94 8.63 -1.26 -2.15
C PHE A 94 9.64 -0.79 -3.20
N GLY A 95 9.14 -0.13 -4.25
CA GLY A 95 9.94 0.56 -5.26
C GLY A 95 9.59 2.04 -5.30
N VAL A 96 10.61 2.90 -5.49
CA VAL A 96 10.46 4.34 -5.74
C VAL A 96 10.92 4.67 -7.15
N ARG A 97 10.18 5.52 -7.89
CA ARG A 97 10.52 5.86 -9.28
C ARG A 97 10.27 7.31 -9.65
#